data_AF-A0A9W3SDD0-F1
#
_entry.id   AF-A0A9W3SDD0-F1
#
_cell.length_a   1.000
_cell.length_b   1.000
_cell.length_c   1.000
_cell.angle_alpha   90.00
_cell.angle_beta   90.00
_cell.angle_gamma   90.00
#
_symmetry.space_group_name_H-M   'P 1'
#
loop_
_entity.id
_entity.type
_entity.pdbx_description
1 polymer ?
#
loop_
_entity_poly.entity_id
_entity_poly.type
_entity_poly.pdbx_seq_one_letter_code
_entity_poly.pdbx_strand_id
1 'polypeptide(L)'
;MEHLLKQAIKLRNEKKYAQSKEMLIGLTNFTKDAEVLYQCAWIHDVMGLETEAVPYYEQAIANGLDGESLCGAYIGLGSTYRCIGNMKRQLQY
;
A
#
# COMPACT_ATOMS: atom_id res chain seq x y z
N MET A 1 -12.46 12.26 7.40
CA MET A 1 -11.62 11.34 6.63
C MET A 1 -10.24 11.18 7.26
N GLU A 2 -9.55 12.28 7.58
CA GLU A 2 -8.22 12.26 8.23
C GLU A 2 -8.14 11.41 9.52
N HIS A 3 -9.17 11.46 10.40
CA HIS A 3 -9.21 10.62 11.60
C HIS A 3 -9.23 9.12 11.28
N LEU A 4 -9.97 8.70 10.24
CA LEU A 4 -10.05 7.29 9.84
C LEU A 4 -8.72 6.81 9.27
N LEU A 5 -8.04 7.64 8.48
CA LEU A 5 -6.71 7.34 7.98
C LEU A 5 -5.69 7.19 9.11
N LYS A 6 -5.66 8.14 10.07
CA LYS A 6 -4.80 8.05 11.26
C LYS A 6 -5.10 6.80 12.08
N GLN A 7 -6.37 6.42 12.22
CA GLN A 7 -6.77 5.21 12.91
C GLN A 7 -6.28 3.94 12.17
N ALA A 8 -6.40 3.89 10.85
CA ALA A 8 -5.86 2.78 10.06
C ALA A 8 -4.34 2.65 10.21
N ILE A 9 -3.60 3.78 10.14
CA ILE A 9 -2.15 3.80 10.36
C ILE A 9 -1.80 3.29 11.76
N LYS A 10 -2.56 3.70 12.78
CA LYS A 10 -2.38 3.21 14.15
C LYS A 10 -2.58 1.69 14.22
N LEU A 11 -3.64 1.16 13.61
CA LEU A 11 -3.89 -0.29 13.55
C LEU A 11 -2.72 -1.04 12.86
N ARG A 12 -2.20 -0.51 11.75
CA ARG A 12 -1.00 -1.06 11.09
C ARG A 12 0.20 -1.09 12.02
N ASN A 13 0.49 0.00 12.72
CA ASN A 13 1.60 0.09 13.66
C ASN A 13 1.45 -0.87 14.86
N GLU A 14 0.21 -1.14 15.29
CA GLU A 14 -0.13 -2.15 16.30
C GLU A 14 -0.15 -3.59 15.74
N LYS A 15 0.29 -3.80 14.50
CA LYS A 15 0.28 -5.10 13.77
C LYS A 15 -1.12 -5.70 13.56
N LYS A 16 -2.18 -4.90 13.73
CA LYS A 16 -3.57 -5.29 13.45
C LYS A 16 -3.88 -5.15 11.96
N TYR A 17 -3.15 -5.91 11.14
CA TYR A 17 -3.10 -5.68 9.69
C TYR A 17 -4.44 -5.89 8.99
N ALA A 18 -5.19 -6.94 9.36
CA ALA A 18 -6.50 -7.20 8.75
C ALA A 18 -7.48 -6.03 8.94
N GLN A 19 -7.56 -5.49 10.16
CA GLN A 19 -8.41 -4.35 10.49
C GLN A 19 -7.96 -3.06 9.78
N SER A 20 -6.64 -2.84 9.74
CA SER A 20 -6.08 -1.72 8.97
C SER A 20 -6.42 -1.83 7.48
N LYS A 21 -6.29 -3.02 6.90
CA LYS A 21 -6.55 -3.27 5.47
C LYS A 21 -8.01 -3.02 5.13
N GLU A 22 -8.93 -3.59 5.91
CA GLU A 22 -10.37 -3.41 5.72
C GLU A 22 -10.74 -1.92 5.78
N MET A 23 -10.21 -1.19 6.76
CA MET A 23 -10.46 0.25 6.90
C MET A 23 -9.89 1.05 5.70
N LEU A 24 -8.69 0.73 5.23
CA LEU A 24 -8.06 1.41 4.09
C LEU A 24 -8.77 1.13 2.77
N ILE A 25 -9.15 -0.13 2.51
CA ILE A 25 -9.96 -0.49 1.33
C ILE A 25 -11.33 0.22 1.38
N GLY A 26 -11.93 0.29 2.57
CA GLY A 26 -13.14 1.07 2.79
C GLY A 26 -12.95 2.54 2.37
N LEU A 27 -11.85 3.17 2.80
CA LEU A 27 -11.53 4.55 2.43
C LEU A 27 -11.31 4.73 0.92
N THR A 28 -10.63 3.79 0.23
CA THR A 28 -10.42 3.87 -1.22
C THR A 28 -11.72 3.83 -2.04
N ASN A 29 -12.80 3.29 -1.47
CA ASN A 29 -14.12 3.33 -2.12
C ASN A 29 -14.77 4.72 -2.10
N PHE A 30 -14.32 5.61 -1.21
CA PHE A 30 -14.87 6.97 -1.04
C PHE A 30 -13.94 8.07 -1.54
N THR A 31 -12.65 7.78 -1.67
CA THR A 31 -11.66 8.76 -2.11
C THR A 31 -10.53 8.14 -2.92
N LYS A 32 -9.91 8.95 -3.79
CA LYS A 32 -8.67 8.64 -4.49
C LYS A 32 -7.50 9.49 -3.99
N ASP A 33 -7.61 9.98 -2.76
CA ASP A 33 -6.54 10.72 -2.09
C ASP A 33 -5.23 9.93 -2.12
N ALA A 34 -4.14 10.62 -2.48
CA ALA A 34 -2.86 9.98 -2.72
C ALA A 34 -2.31 9.29 -1.46
N GLU A 35 -2.48 9.90 -0.28
CA GLU A 35 -1.99 9.34 0.98
C GLU A 35 -2.81 8.10 1.38
N VAL A 36 -4.14 8.12 1.17
CA VAL A 36 -4.99 6.94 1.39
C VAL A 36 -4.55 5.77 0.49
N LEU A 37 -4.31 6.04 -0.79
CA LEU A 37 -3.84 5.04 -1.74
C LEU A 37 -2.46 4.49 -1.33
N TYR A 38 -1.54 5.37 -0.91
CA TYR A 38 -0.22 4.97 -0.44
C TYR A 38 -0.29 4.06 0.79
N GLN A 39 -1.07 4.44 1.82
CA GLN A 39 -1.22 3.60 3.01
C GLN A 39 -1.90 2.26 2.66
N CYS A 40 -2.84 2.25 1.70
CA CYS A 40 -3.45 1.03 1.19
C CYS A 40 -2.41 0.12 0.50
N ALA A 41 -1.50 0.69 -0.30
CA ALA A 41 -0.40 -0.05 -0.90
C ALA A 41 0.52 -0.66 0.17
N TRP A 42 0.90 0.15 1.16
CA TRP A 42 1.81 -0.27 2.23
C TRP A 42 1.23 -1.42 3.06
N ILE A 43 -0.06 -1.38 3.40
CA ILE A 43 -0.65 -2.50 4.16
C ILE A 43 -0.68 -3.80 3.36
N HIS A 44 -0.90 -3.75 2.04
CA HIS A 44 -0.83 -4.93 1.18
C HIS A 44 0.61 -5.47 1.11
N ASP A 45 1.59 -4.61 0.93
CA ASP A 45 3.01 -4.98 0.88
C ASP A 45 3.50 -5.64 2.19
N VAL A 46 3.14 -5.07 3.35
CA VAL A 46 3.46 -5.66 4.67
C VAL A 46 2.79 -7.01 4.90
N MET A 47 1.66 -7.27 4.23
CA MET A 47 0.95 -8.55 4.30
C MET A 47 1.44 -9.57 3.26
N GLY A 48 2.44 -9.26 2.44
CA GLY A 48 2.91 -10.14 1.36
C GLY A 48 1.88 -10.27 0.23
N LEU A 49 1.11 -9.21 -0.02
CA LEU A 49 0.15 -9.09 -1.11
C LEU A 49 0.73 -8.13 -2.16
N GLU A 50 1.94 -8.44 -2.64
CA GLU A 50 2.74 -7.55 -3.46
C GLU A 50 2.03 -7.21 -4.78
N THR A 51 1.40 -8.20 -5.41
CA THR A 51 0.71 -8.00 -6.69
C THR A 51 -0.46 -7.02 -6.53
N GLU A 52 -1.18 -7.10 -5.41
CA GLU A 52 -2.27 -6.19 -5.06
C GLU A 52 -1.77 -4.81 -4.60
N ALA A 53 -0.55 -4.72 -4.05
CA ALA A 53 0.04 -3.45 -3.62
C ALA A 53 0.42 -2.54 -4.81
N VAL A 54 0.91 -3.11 -5.92
CA VAL A 54 1.36 -2.36 -7.12
C VAL A 54 0.36 -1.32 -7.60
N PRO A 55 -0.90 -1.65 -7.92
CA PRO A 55 -1.85 -0.68 -8.47
C PRO A 55 -2.15 0.45 -7.49
N TYR A 56 -2.04 0.24 -6.17
CA TYR A 56 -2.22 1.30 -5.20
C TYR A 56 -1.02 2.25 -5.14
N TYR A 57 0.21 1.73 -5.20
CA TYR A 57 1.41 2.57 -5.28
C TYR A 57 1.40 3.43 -6.56
N GLU A 58 1.11 2.83 -7.71
CA GLU A 58 1.07 3.53 -9.00
C GLU A 58 0.00 4.64 -9.00
N GLN A 59 -1.20 4.35 -8.48
CA GLN A 59 -2.26 5.34 -8.38
C GLN A 59 -1.93 6.46 -7.38
N ALA A 60 -1.31 6.13 -6.24
CA ALA A 60 -0.91 7.14 -5.27
C ALA A 60 0.06 8.15 -5.91
N ILE A 61 1.09 7.65 -6.59
CA ILE A 61 2.07 8.48 -7.32
C ILE A 61 1.38 9.30 -8.40
N ALA A 62 0.52 8.69 -9.22
CA ALA A 62 -0.20 9.37 -10.29
C ALA A 62 -1.15 10.48 -9.76
N ASN A 63 -1.67 10.33 -8.55
CA ASN A 63 -2.58 11.28 -7.92
C ASN A 63 -1.85 12.38 -7.13
N GLY A 64 -0.53 12.50 -7.29
CA GLY A 64 0.25 13.60 -6.71
C GLY A 64 0.74 13.34 -5.30
N LEU A 65 1.01 12.08 -4.93
CA LEU A 65 1.76 11.78 -3.70
C LEU A 65 3.09 12.54 -3.71
N ASP A 66 3.45 13.17 -2.59
CA ASP A 66 4.65 13.98 -2.48
C ASP A 66 5.43 13.69 -1.19
N GLY A 67 6.52 14.43 -1.00
CA GLY A 67 7.33 14.39 0.22
C GLY A 67 7.88 13.00 0.58
N GLU A 68 7.87 12.71 1.88
CA GLU A 68 8.36 11.43 2.42
C GLU A 68 7.51 10.24 1.96
N SER A 69 6.20 10.43 1.80
CA SER A 69 5.31 9.38 1.32
C SER A 69 5.65 8.96 -0.12
N LEU A 70 6.00 9.91 -1.00
CA LEU A 70 6.44 9.60 -2.36
C LEU A 70 7.74 8.78 -2.37
N CYS A 71 8.72 9.17 -1.57
CA CYS A 71 9.95 8.41 -1.39
C CYS A 71 9.65 6.99 -0.87
N GLY A 72 8.77 6.88 0.13
CA GLY A 72 8.32 5.61 0.68
C GLY A 72 7.61 4.74 -0.36
N ALA A 73 6.78 5.33 -1.23
CA ALA A 73 6.07 4.62 -2.29
C ALA A 73 7.03 4.02 -3.32
N TYR A 74 8.05 4.76 -3.77
CA TYR A 74 9.05 4.23 -4.70
C TYR A 74 9.88 3.10 -4.07
N ILE A 75 10.26 3.23 -2.80
CA ILE A 75 10.99 2.18 -2.07
C ILE A 75 10.13 0.91 -1.95
N GLY A 76 8.88 1.07 -1.52
CA GLY A 76 7.91 -0.02 -1.43
C GLY A 76 7.73 -0.71 -2.77
N LEU A 77 7.36 0.04 -3.81
CA LEU A 77 7.13 -0.47 -5.15
C LEU A 77 8.35 -1.20 -5.74
N GLY A 78 9.56 -0.68 -5.51
CA GLY A 78 10.80 -1.37 -5.91
C GLY A 78 10.98 -2.72 -5.22
N SER A 79 10.67 -2.82 -3.94
CA SER A 79 10.69 -4.08 -3.20
C SER A 79 9.64 -5.06 -3.71
N THR A 80 8.42 -4.57 -3.92
CA THR A 80 7.26 -5.30 -4.44
C THR A 80 7.58 -5.94 -5.81
N TYR A 81 8.10 -5.18 -6.77
CA TYR A 81 8.47 -5.72 -8.09
C TYR A 81 9.59 -6.77 -8.03
N ARG A 82 10.57 -6.58 -7.15
CA ARG A 82 11.62 -7.59 -6.93
C ARG A 82 11.04 -8.90 -6.40
N CYS A 83 10.09 -8.82 -5.46
CA CYS A 83 9.43 -10.00 -4.90
C CYS A 83 8.65 -10.76 -5.99
N ILE A 84 7.83 -10.05 -6.76
CA ILE A 84 7.05 -10.63 -7.88
C ILE A 84 7.97 -11.27 -8.93
N GLY A 85 9.06 -10.60 -9.30
CA GLY A 85 10.03 -11.13 -10.25
C GLY A 85 10.73 -12.40 -9.76
N ASN A 86 10.99 -12.51 -8.46
CA ASN A 86 11.56 -13.71 -7.84
C ASN A 86 10.54 -14.85 -7.79
N MET A 87 9.28 -14.57 -7.42
CA MET A 87 8.20 -15.55 -7.40
C MET A 87 7.96 -16.15 -8.80
N LYS A 88 7.90 -15.30 -9.83
CA LYS A 88 7.75 -15.75 -11.23
C LYS A 88 8.87 -16.68 -11.68
N ARG A 89 10.11 -16.44 -11.23
CA ARG A 89 11.25 -17.31 -11.54
C ARG A 89 11.14 -18.68 -10.86
N GLN A 90 10.66 -18.74 -9.61
CA GLN A 90 10.51 -20.01 -8.90
C GLN A 90 9.44 -20.92 -9.52
N LEU A 91 8.39 -20.35 -10.12
CA LEU A 91 7.31 -21.11 -10.77
C LEU A 91 7.66 -21.63 -12.19
N GLN A 92 8.83 -21.30 -12.71
CA GLN A 92 9.28 -21.71 -14.06
C GLN A 92 10.22 -22.93 -14.06
N TYR A 93 10.42 -23.59 -12.92
CA TYR A 93 11.22 -24.80 -12.74
C TYR A 93 10.33 -25.99 -12.37
#